data_AF-A0A926GZ82-F1
#
_entry.id   AF-A0A926GZ82-F1
#
_cell.length_a   1.000
_cell.length_b   1.000
_cell.length_c   1.000
_cell.angle_alpha   90.00
_cell.angle_beta   90.00
_cell.angle_gamma   90.00
#
_symmetry.space_group_name_H-M   'P 1'
#
loop_
_entity.id
_entity.type
_entity.pdbx_description
1 polymer ?
#
loop_
_entity_poly.entity_id
_entity_poly.type
_entity_poly.pdbx_seq_one_letter_code
_entity_poly.pdbx_strand_id
1 'polypeptide(L)'
;MNRSRFDSRALFAGLTGVAVVSAVCVGMLGKPEPVQAFPKFSNDEGVKCAYCHVNANGGGKRNYRGKFYKKAGLSFAGFDDKAEAAAAGEPLGEFADAKPKSLTGVSPAATPAPVPTEAPAKSAVGGYRVRASKTALALKKSPTPAAKKAHSASLTLLARAIMDDPSIIPAKKYPEALALSRQAVALDKANQMAAMDVAKIVGVYKQMGKPVPK
;
A
#
# COMPACT_ATOMS: atom_id res chain seq x y z
N MET A 1 -45.50 37.69 -57.00
CA MET A 1 -45.40 36.32 -57.56
C MET A 1 -44.29 36.26 -58.60
N ASN A 2 -43.66 35.10 -58.72
CA ASN A 2 -42.73 34.66 -59.78
C ASN A 2 -41.24 35.05 -59.72
N ARG A 3 -40.52 34.19 -58.97
CA ARG A 3 -39.23 33.55 -59.25
C ARG A 3 -38.70 33.69 -60.69
N SER A 4 -37.40 33.98 -60.81
CA SER A 4 -36.49 33.24 -61.72
C SER A 4 -35.02 33.51 -61.33
N ARG A 5 -34.34 32.46 -60.85
CA ARG A 5 -33.21 31.78 -61.52
C ARG A 5 -31.88 32.54 -61.43
N PHE A 6 -31.16 32.29 -60.34
CA PHE A 6 -29.72 32.53 -60.29
C PHE A 6 -29.03 31.34 -60.95
N ASP A 7 -28.45 31.60 -62.11
CA ASP A 7 -27.60 30.67 -62.83
C ASP A 7 -26.16 31.15 -62.74
N SER A 8 -25.28 30.20 -62.44
CA SER A 8 -23.93 30.08 -62.97
C SER A 8 -22.83 31.09 -62.59
N ARG A 9 -21.82 30.49 -61.95
CA ARG A 9 -20.38 30.57 -62.33
C ARG A 9 -19.60 31.81 -61.88
N ALA A 10 -18.88 31.66 -60.78
CA ALA A 10 -17.53 32.18 -60.63
C ALA A 10 -16.67 31.03 -60.07
N LEU A 11 -15.88 30.32 -60.89
CA LEU A 11 -14.50 30.70 -61.28
C LEU A 11 -13.64 31.07 -60.07
N PHE A 12 -13.09 30.05 -59.41
CA PHE A 12 -11.75 30.14 -58.83
C PHE A 12 -10.95 28.90 -59.27
N ALA A 13 -10.30 29.04 -60.43
CA ALA A 13 -8.96 28.51 -60.61
C ALA A 13 -8.09 29.20 -59.54
N GLY A 14 -7.34 28.50 -58.70
CA GLY A 14 -6.29 27.57 -59.06
C GLY A 14 -5.01 28.15 -58.47
N LEU A 15 -4.54 27.60 -57.35
CA LEU A 15 -3.16 27.76 -56.92
C LEU A 15 -2.70 26.47 -56.22
N THR A 16 -2.04 25.63 -57.02
CA THR A 16 -0.82 24.88 -56.68
C THR A 16 -0.67 24.35 -55.26
N GLY A 17 -0.89 23.03 -55.14
CA GLY A 17 0.14 22.10 -54.70
C GLY A 17 0.59 22.17 -53.26
N VAL A 18 0.15 21.20 -52.45
CA VAL A 18 1.01 20.15 -51.87
C VAL A 18 0.10 18.96 -51.53
N ALA A 19 0.39 17.80 -52.12
CA ALA A 19 -0.15 16.54 -51.66
C ALA A 19 0.60 16.12 -50.37
N VAL A 20 -0.10 16.03 -49.24
CA VAL A 20 0.31 15.14 -48.14
C VAL A 20 -0.85 14.20 -47.85
N VAL A 21 -0.70 12.98 -48.35
CA VAL A 21 -1.38 11.80 -47.84
C VAL A 21 -0.86 11.56 -46.44
N SER A 22 -1.72 11.65 -45.43
CA SER A 22 -1.57 10.81 -44.23
C SER A 22 -2.91 10.60 -43.56
N ALA A 23 -3.37 9.37 -43.77
CA ALA A 23 -4.34 8.62 -43.02
C ALA A 23 -4.51 9.03 -41.55
N VAL A 24 -5.78 9.15 -41.16
CA VAL A 24 -6.38 8.50 -39.99
C VAL A 24 -5.45 8.30 -38.79
N CYS A 25 -5.57 9.20 -37.81
CA CYS A 25 -5.31 8.90 -36.39
C CYS A 25 -6.31 9.67 -35.52
N VAL A 26 -7.60 9.45 -35.75
CA VAL A 26 -8.62 9.67 -34.71
C VAL A 26 -8.51 8.49 -33.75
N GLY A 27 -7.95 8.71 -32.57
CA GLY A 27 -8.00 7.69 -31.52
C GLY A 27 -6.84 7.71 -30.54
N MET A 28 -6.65 8.79 -29.79
CA MET A 28 -5.93 8.72 -28.50
C MET A 28 -6.60 9.65 -27.48
N LEU A 29 -7.93 9.54 -27.32
CA LEU A 29 -8.61 9.90 -26.06
C LEU A 29 -8.49 8.70 -25.11
N GLY A 30 -7.27 8.42 -24.66
CA GLY A 30 -7.04 7.51 -23.54
C GLY A 30 -7.64 8.14 -22.30
N LYS A 31 -8.73 7.56 -21.77
CA LYS A 31 -9.20 7.90 -20.42
C LYS A 31 -8.02 7.67 -19.45
N PRO A 32 -7.72 8.59 -18.53
CA PRO A 32 -6.71 8.33 -17.51
C PRO A 32 -7.16 7.11 -16.72
N GLU A 33 -6.44 6.01 -16.84
CA GLU A 33 -6.66 4.85 -15.98
C GLU A 33 -6.40 5.31 -14.55
N PRO A 34 -7.34 5.11 -13.61
CA PRO A 34 -7.08 5.41 -12.22
C PRO A 34 -5.93 4.51 -11.79
N VAL A 35 -4.77 5.12 -11.55
CA VAL A 35 -3.65 4.48 -10.86
C VAL A 35 -4.23 3.93 -9.56
N GLN A 36 -4.42 2.61 -9.52
CA GLN A 36 -5.21 1.93 -8.51
C GLN A 36 -4.63 2.21 -7.12
N ALA A 37 -5.18 3.21 -6.42
CA ALA A 37 -5.25 3.15 -4.97
C ALA A 37 -5.95 1.83 -4.67
N PHE A 38 -5.29 0.92 -3.97
CA PHE A 38 -5.86 -0.36 -3.55
C PHE A 38 -7.27 -0.13 -2.97
N PRO A 39 -8.35 -0.36 -3.75
CA PRO A 39 -9.71 0.07 -3.38
C PRO A 39 -10.22 -0.75 -2.21
N LYS A 40 -9.56 -1.88 -1.91
CA LYS A 40 -9.79 -2.72 -0.75
C LYS A 40 -9.87 -1.90 0.53
N PHE A 41 -8.99 -0.94 0.73
CA PHE A 41 -8.95 -0.18 1.98
C PHE A 41 -10.16 0.75 2.15
N SER A 42 -10.48 1.52 1.11
CA SER A 42 -11.69 2.36 1.07
C SER A 42 -12.96 1.53 1.25
N ASN A 43 -12.99 0.31 0.70
CA ASN A 43 -14.10 -0.62 0.88
C ASN A 43 -14.18 -1.20 2.30
N ASP A 44 -13.02 -1.53 2.90
CA ASP A 44 -12.93 -2.07 4.26
C ASP A 44 -13.46 -1.03 5.28
N GLU A 45 -13.01 0.21 5.18
CA GLU A 45 -13.42 1.31 6.08
C GLU A 45 -14.74 1.99 5.70
N GLY A 46 -15.24 1.76 4.48
CA GLY A 46 -16.43 2.42 3.96
C GLY A 46 -16.25 3.91 3.66
N VAL A 47 -15.02 4.36 3.38
CA VAL A 47 -14.69 5.76 3.11
C VAL A 47 -14.12 5.94 1.70
N LYS A 48 -14.42 7.07 1.06
CA LYS A 48 -13.91 7.38 -0.29
C LYS A 48 -12.38 7.46 -0.31
N CYS A 49 -11.75 7.21 -1.46
CA CYS A 49 -10.30 7.30 -1.62
C CYS A 49 -9.74 8.67 -1.19
N ALA A 50 -10.49 9.74 -1.48
CA ALA A 50 -10.20 11.12 -1.08
C ALA A 50 -10.05 11.32 0.45
N TYR A 51 -10.57 10.40 1.25
CA TYR A 51 -10.45 10.45 2.71
C TYR A 51 -9.00 10.28 3.17
N CYS A 52 -8.20 9.45 2.49
CA CYS A 52 -6.79 9.19 2.83
C CYS A 52 -5.78 9.73 1.82
N HIS A 53 -6.25 10.15 0.65
CA HIS A 53 -5.43 10.62 -0.46
C HIS A 53 -5.83 12.03 -0.85
N VAL A 54 -4.83 12.81 -1.27
CA VAL A 54 -5.07 14.14 -1.84
C VAL A 54 -5.80 14.03 -3.19
N ASN A 55 -5.58 12.93 -3.93
CA ASN A 55 -6.32 12.63 -5.14
C ASN A 55 -7.67 11.97 -4.82
N ALA A 56 -8.75 12.52 -5.37
CA ALA A 56 -10.11 12.00 -5.20
C ALA A 56 -10.29 10.58 -5.73
N ASN A 57 -9.60 10.23 -6.82
CA ASN A 57 -9.61 8.89 -7.40
C ASN A 57 -8.66 7.91 -6.68
N GLY A 58 -8.02 8.38 -5.62
CA GLY A 58 -6.99 7.66 -4.87
C GLY A 58 -5.64 7.62 -5.59
N GLY A 59 -4.66 6.99 -4.94
CA GLY A 59 -3.27 6.98 -5.40
C GLY A 59 -2.57 8.29 -5.07
N GLY A 60 -1.28 8.38 -5.40
CA GLY A 60 -0.48 9.58 -5.13
C GLY A 60 -0.30 9.90 -3.64
N LYS A 61 -0.04 11.18 -3.34
CA LYS A 61 0.30 11.66 -1.99
C LYS A 61 -0.85 11.44 -1.01
N ARG A 62 -0.54 10.88 0.16
CA ARG A 62 -1.49 10.75 1.28
C ARG A 62 -1.64 12.09 2.00
N ASN A 63 -2.87 12.40 2.39
CA ASN A 63 -3.16 13.52 3.29
C ASN A 63 -2.80 13.14 4.75
N TYR A 64 -3.00 14.06 5.69
CA TYR A 64 -2.74 13.81 7.11
C TYR A 64 -3.46 12.55 7.66
N ARG A 65 -4.71 12.30 7.26
CA ARG A 65 -5.49 11.09 7.64
C ARG A 65 -4.85 9.80 7.17
N GLY A 66 -4.47 9.75 5.89
CA GLY A 66 -3.79 8.58 5.31
C GLY A 66 -2.42 8.34 5.93
N LYS A 67 -1.72 9.40 6.36
CA LYS A 67 -0.45 9.29 7.09
C LYS A 67 -0.68 8.72 8.50
N PHE A 68 -1.66 9.24 9.24
CA PHE A 68 -2.03 8.70 10.55
C PHE A 68 -2.42 7.23 10.46
N TYR A 69 -3.33 6.90 9.54
CA TYR A 69 -3.83 5.54 9.34
C TYR A 69 -2.71 4.52 9.06
N LYS A 70 -1.71 4.91 8.26
CA LYS A 70 -0.51 4.09 8.02
C LYS A 70 0.33 3.91 9.29
N LYS A 71 0.48 4.96 10.10
CA LYS A 71 1.24 4.93 11.36
C LYS A 71 0.53 4.12 12.45
N ALA A 72 -0.79 4.21 12.51
CA ALA A 72 -1.65 3.55 13.49
C ALA A 72 -1.97 2.07 13.16
N GLY A 73 -1.18 1.44 12.29
CA GLY A 73 -1.31 0.01 12.00
C GLY A 73 -2.54 -0.36 11.15
N LEU A 74 -2.98 0.54 10.28
CA LEU A 74 -4.22 0.42 9.50
C LEU A 74 -5.46 0.47 10.42
N SER A 75 -5.55 1.52 11.21
CA SER A 75 -6.73 1.82 12.03
C SER A 75 -6.88 3.34 12.24
N PHE A 76 -8.11 3.82 12.38
CA PHE A 76 -8.43 5.17 12.85
C PHE A 76 -8.73 5.21 14.36
N ALA A 77 -8.39 4.16 15.10
CA ALA A 77 -8.55 4.15 16.54
C ALA A 77 -7.76 5.30 17.19
N GLY A 78 -8.46 6.16 17.94
CA GLY A 78 -7.87 7.34 18.59
C GLY A 78 -7.51 8.48 17.63
N PHE A 79 -8.00 8.46 16.40
CA PHE A 79 -7.81 9.54 15.44
C PHE A 79 -8.63 10.77 15.83
N ASP A 80 -7.96 11.90 16.10
CA ASP A 80 -8.59 13.20 16.27
C ASP A 80 -8.28 14.06 15.04
N ASP A 81 -9.32 14.32 14.25
CA ASP A 81 -9.21 15.02 12.97
C ASP A 81 -8.72 16.46 13.13
N LYS A 82 -9.05 17.12 14.25
CA LYS A 82 -8.64 18.50 14.54
C LYS A 82 -7.20 18.55 15.02
N ALA A 83 -6.80 17.64 15.90
CA ALA A 83 -5.43 17.57 16.40
C ALA A 83 -4.44 17.19 15.30
N GLU A 84 -4.79 16.21 14.46
CA GLU A 84 -3.92 15.70 13.40
C GLU A 84 -3.82 16.68 12.21
N ALA A 85 -4.90 17.41 11.88
CA ALA A 85 -4.85 18.50 10.91
C ALA A 85 -3.96 19.66 11.38
N ALA A 86 -4.11 20.07 12.65
CA ALA A 86 -3.29 21.11 13.26
C ALA A 86 -1.81 20.70 13.32
N ALA A 87 -1.50 19.45 13.70
CA ALA A 87 -0.15 18.93 13.73
C ALA A 87 0.48 18.81 12.33
N ALA A 88 -0.33 18.58 11.30
CA ALA A 88 0.11 18.54 9.91
C ALA A 88 0.22 19.93 9.25
N GLY A 89 -0.34 20.98 9.87
CA GLY A 89 -0.46 22.31 9.26
C GLY A 89 -1.35 22.31 8.01
N GLU A 90 -2.26 21.34 7.90
CA GLU A 90 -3.20 21.20 6.78
C GLU A 90 -4.60 21.64 7.26
N PRO A 91 -5.44 22.27 6.40
CA PRO A 91 -6.82 22.59 6.77
C PRO A 91 -7.63 21.30 7.00
N LEU A 92 -8.68 21.38 7.81
CA LEU A 92 -9.61 20.25 8.04
C LEU A 92 -10.12 19.74 6.68
N GLY A 93 -9.91 18.45 6.43
CA GLY A 93 -10.28 17.83 5.16
C GLY A 93 -11.79 17.85 4.90
N GLU A 94 -12.17 17.93 3.63
CA GLU A 94 -13.55 18.02 3.11
C GLU A 94 -14.48 16.86 3.51
N PHE A 95 -13.93 15.80 4.12
CA PHE A 95 -14.67 14.60 4.54
C PHE A 95 -14.60 14.37 6.06
N ALA A 96 -14.41 15.41 6.89
CA ALA A 96 -14.26 15.30 8.34
C ALA A 96 -15.42 14.57 9.04
N ASP A 97 -16.61 14.64 8.48
CA ASP A 97 -17.80 13.99 9.03
C ASP A 97 -17.91 12.49 8.71
N ALA A 98 -17.05 11.96 7.83
CA ALA A 98 -17.05 10.54 7.52
C ALA A 98 -16.52 9.74 8.72
N LYS A 99 -17.32 8.76 9.17
CA LYS A 99 -16.98 7.87 10.29
C LYS A 99 -16.44 6.54 9.76
N PRO A 100 -15.10 6.38 9.60
CA PRO A 100 -14.54 5.09 9.24
C PRO A 100 -14.86 4.04 10.31
N LYS A 101 -14.99 2.78 9.90
CA LYS A 101 -15.39 1.69 10.80
C LYS A 101 -14.41 1.52 11.96
N SER A 102 -13.12 1.74 11.74
CA SER A 102 -12.09 1.67 12.79
C SER A 102 -12.07 2.88 13.73
N LEU A 103 -12.95 3.88 13.56
CA LEU A 103 -13.07 5.04 14.46
C LEU A 103 -13.77 4.69 15.79
N THR A 104 -14.69 3.73 15.79
CA THR A 104 -15.56 3.40 16.95
C THR A 104 -15.46 1.96 17.44
N GLY A 105 -14.73 1.11 16.72
CA GLY A 105 -14.50 -0.28 17.11
C GLY A 105 -13.36 -0.40 18.12
N VAL A 106 -13.56 -1.20 19.17
CA VAL A 106 -12.51 -1.67 20.08
C VAL A 106 -11.37 -2.25 19.24
N SER A 107 -10.29 -1.48 19.13
CA SER A 107 -9.02 -1.93 18.56
C SER A 107 -8.61 -3.22 19.28
N PRO A 108 -8.28 -4.34 18.59
CA PRO A 108 -7.57 -5.41 19.29
C PRO A 108 -6.23 -4.82 19.71
N ALA A 109 -6.15 -4.51 21.00
CA ALA A 109 -5.08 -3.78 21.63
C ALA A 109 -3.71 -4.35 21.25
N ALA A 110 -2.87 -3.49 20.68
CA ALA A 110 -1.44 -3.55 20.92
C ALA A 110 -0.95 -2.12 21.01
N THR A 111 -0.70 -1.68 22.24
CA THR A 111 0.16 -0.54 22.54
C THR A 111 1.39 -0.63 21.64
N PRO A 112 1.60 0.29 20.68
CA PRO A 112 2.87 0.33 20.00
C PRO A 112 3.86 0.90 21.01
N ALA A 113 4.76 0.05 21.51
CA ALA A 113 6.06 0.54 21.92
C ALA A 113 6.59 1.41 20.77
N PRO A 114 7.22 2.56 21.05
CA PRO A 114 7.60 3.53 20.02
C PRO A 114 8.41 2.80 18.94
N VAL A 115 7.81 2.68 17.76
CA VAL A 115 8.53 2.23 16.57
C VAL A 115 9.44 3.40 16.20
N PRO A 116 10.77 3.24 16.22
CA PRO A 116 11.66 4.29 15.77
C PRO A 116 11.31 4.67 14.34
N THR A 117 10.99 5.96 14.16
CA THR A 117 10.84 6.58 12.86
C THR A 117 12.20 6.58 12.18
N GLU A 118 12.41 5.79 11.13
CA GLU A 118 13.56 6.01 10.25
C GLU A 118 13.22 5.67 8.79
N ALA A 119 13.54 6.62 7.92
CA ALA A 119 13.54 6.52 6.46
C ALA A 119 14.63 5.51 6.01
N PRO A 120 14.73 5.13 4.71
CA PRO A 120 15.50 3.96 4.28
C PRO A 120 17.01 4.24 4.37
N ALA A 121 17.62 3.88 5.50
CA ALA A 121 19.04 4.03 5.76
C ALA A 121 19.68 2.66 6.02
N LYS A 122 20.34 2.10 5.00
CA LYS A 122 21.07 0.80 5.06
C LYS A 122 20.16 -0.39 5.43
N SER A 123 20.55 -1.60 5.05
CA SER A 123 19.75 -2.79 5.34
C SER A 123 19.53 -2.95 6.85
N ALA A 124 18.29 -2.75 7.31
CA ALA A 124 17.93 -2.93 8.72
C ALA A 124 18.00 -4.41 9.17
N VAL A 125 18.17 -5.34 8.23
CA VAL A 125 18.21 -6.80 8.45
C VAL A 125 19.23 -7.16 9.52
N GLY A 126 20.40 -6.53 9.53
CA GLY A 126 21.45 -6.80 10.54
C GLY A 126 20.95 -6.59 11.97
N GLY A 127 20.28 -5.46 12.24
CA GLY A 127 19.72 -5.15 13.56
C GLY A 127 18.62 -6.13 13.97
N TYR A 128 17.76 -6.54 13.03
CA TYR A 128 16.74 -7.53 13.29
C TYR A 128 17.30 -8.93 13.53
N ARG A 129 18.39 -9.32 12.85
CA ARG A 129 19.10 -10.58 13.12
C ARG A 129 19.64 -10.62 14.55
N VAL A 130 20.28 -9.53 15.00
CA VAL A 130 20.78 -9.42 16.39
C VAL A 130 19.63 -9.53 17.39
N ARG A 131 18.50 -8.86 17.14
CA ARG A 131 17.30 -8.95 18.00
C ARG A 131 16.72 -10.37 18.04
N ALA A 132 16.61 -11.04 16.89
CA ALA A 132 16.13 -12.42 16.81
C ALA A 132 17.05 -13.37 17.59
N SER A 133 18.37 -13.22 17.46
CA SER A 133 19.35 -14.00 18.23
C SER A 133 19.24 -13.76 19.74
N LYS A 134 19.09 -12.50 20.18
CA LYS A 134 18.95 -12.16 21.60
C LYS A 134 17.69 -12.78 22.21
N THR A 135 16.56 -12.70 21.51
CA THR A 135 15.31 -13.29 21.99
C THR A 135 15.32 -14.82 21.91
N ALA A 136 16.02 -15.42 20.94
CA ALA A 136 16.24 -16.86 20.89
C ALA A 136 17.02 -17.34 22.12
N LEU A 137 18.08 -16.62 22.50
CA LEU A 137 18.84 -16.91 23.73
C LEU A 137 17.98 -16.76 24.99
N ALA A 138 17.14 -15.71 25.06
CA ALA A 138 16.21 -15.53 26.17
C ALA A 138 15.20 -16.69 26.26
N LEU A 139 14.64 -17.12 25.13
CA LEU A 139 13.74 -18.27 25.05
C LEU A 139 14.42 -19.57 25.48
N LYS A 140 15.68 -19.79 25.06
CA LYS A 140 16.48 -20.95 25.47
C LYS A 140 16.75 -20.96 26.98
N LYS A 141 17.02 -19.80 27.57
CA LYS A 141 17.25 -19.66 29.03
C LYS A 141 15.95 -19.83 29.82
N SER A 142 14.82 -19.37 29.29
CA SER A 142 13.52 -19.42 29.97
C SER A 142 12.39 -19.60 28.94
N PRO A 143 11.90 -20.85 28.72
CA PRO A 143 10.92 -21.16 27.67
C PRO A 143 9.47 -20.81 28.03
N THR A 144 9.26 -19.61 28.60
CA THR A 144 7.94 -19.13 29.02
C THR A 144 7.08 -18.70 27.82
N PRO A 145 5.74 -18.64 27.98
CA PRO A 145 4.85 -18.09 26.95
C PRO A 145 5.24 -16.68 26.52
N ALA A 146 5.67 -15.83 27.47
CA ALA A 146 6.14 -14.48 27.18
C ALA A 146 7.42 -14.48 26.32
N ALA A 147 8.38 -15.35 26.62
CA ALA A 147 9.60 -15.50 25.82
C ALA A 147 9.31 -16.04 24.41
N LYS A 148 8.38 -16.99 24.27
CA LYS A 148 7.92 -17.50 22.96
C LYS A 148 7.29 -16.38 22.13
N LYS A 149 6.39 -15.59 22.72
CA LYS A 149 5.77 -14.42 22.09
C LYS A 149 6.80 -13.37 21.67
N ALA A 150 7.76 -13.05 22.55
CA ALA A 150 8.82 -12.08 22.25
C ALA A 150 9.73 -12.55 21.10
N HIS A 151 10.10 -13.83 21.09
CA HIS A 151 10.90 -14.39 20.01
C HIS A 151 10.10 -14.46 18.70
N SER A 152 8.85 -14.90 18.74
CA SER A 152 7.93 -14.87 17.58
C SER A 152 7.81 -13.48 16.95
N ALA A 153 7.60 -12.44 17.78
CA ALA A 153 7.54 -11.06 17.30
C ALA A 153 8.85 -10.63 16.62
N SER A 154 10.00 -10.99 17.18
CA SER A 154 11.31 -10.67 16.59
C SER A 154 11.57 -11.35 15.25
N LEU A 155 11.16 -12.61 15.10
CA LEU A 155 11.26 -13.37 13.85
C LEU A 155 10.38 -12.74 12.76
N THR A 156 9.18 -12.28 13.14
CA THR A 156 8.26 -11.60 12.22
C THR A 156 8.86 -10.29 11.70
N LEU A 157 9.47 -9.50 12.58
CA LEU A 157 10.16 -8.27 12.18
C LEU A 157 11.36 -8.56 11.27
N LEU A 158 12.13 -9.61 11.55
CA LEU A 158 13.25 -10.03 10.70
C LEU A 158 12.76 -10.49 9.31
N ALA A 159 11.71 -11.30 9.25
CA ALA A 159 11.12 -11.75 7.99
C ALA A 159 10.69 -10.57 7.11
N ARG A 160 10.05 -9.56 7.70
CA ARG A 160 9.66 -8.33 7.00
C ARG A 160 10.84 -7.51 6.53
N ALA A 161 11.84 -7.30 7.38
CA ALA A 161 13.04 -6.60 6.99
C ALA A 161 13.74 -7.28 5.80
N ILE A 162 13.78 -8.61 5.77
CA ILE A 162 14.31 -9.37 4.63
C ILE A 162 13.47 -9.17 3.36
N MET A 163 12.14 -9.17 3.48
CA MET A 163 11.25 -8.91 2.33
C MET A 163 11.39 -7.50 1.76
N ASP A 164 11.60 -6.51 2.63
CA ASP A 164 11.68 -5.09 2.29
C ASP A 164 13.09 -4.66 1.85
N ASP A 165 14.11 -5.48 2.08
CA ASP A 165 15.49 -5.18 1.69
C ASP A 165 15.67 -5.30 0.16
N PRO A 166 15.98 -4.19 -0.55
CA PRO A 166 16.19 -4.21 -2.00
C PRO A 166 17.50 -4.89 -2.39
N SER A 167 18.45 -5.05 -1.47
CA SER A 167 19.75 -5.69 -1.74
C SER A 167 19.67 -7.22 -1.77
N ILE A 168 18.58 -7.82 -1.25
CA ILE A 168 18.38 -9.27 -1.26
C ILE A 168 17.52 -9.65 -2.46
N ILE A 169 18.07 -10.49 -3.34
CA ILE A 169 17.33 -10.96 -4.51
C ILE A 169 16.07 -11.74 -4.12
N PRO A 170 14.95 -11.63 -4.88
CA PRO A 170 13.68 -12.33 -4.61
C PRO A 170 13.82 -13.81 -4.28
N ALA A 171 14.67 -14.52 -5.04
CA ALA A 171 14.90 -15.96 -4.87
C ALA A 171 15.48 -16.36 -3.51
N LYS A 172 16.13 -15.42 -2.80
CA LYS A 172 16.66 -15.63 -1.45
C LYS A 172 15.74 -15.10 -0.36
N LYS A 173 15.19 -13.89 -0.55
CA LYS A 173 14.41 -13.24 0.51
C LYS A 173 13.08 -13.94 0.83
N TYR A 174 12.34 -14.43 -0.17
CA TYR A 174 11.02 -15.01 0.09
C TYR A 174 11.06 -16.38 0.78
N PRO A 175 11.96 -17.33 0.42
CA PRO A 175 12.12 -18.56 1.19
C PRO A 175 12.55 -18.31 2.64
N GLU A 176 13.52 -17.42 2.86
CA GLU A 176 14.01 -17.12 4.21
C GLU A 176 12.93 -16.45 5.06
N ALA A 177 12.23 -15.44 4.52
CA ALA A 177 11.12 -14.80 5.21
C ALA A 177 9.98 -15.78 5.52
N LEU A 178 9.66 -16.70 4.60
CA LEU A 178 8.63 -17.72 4.81
C LEU A 178 9.00 -18.67 5.96
N ALA A 179 10.24 -19.14 6.01
CA ALA A 179 10.73 -20.01 7.08
C ALA A 179 10.64 -19.31 8.45
N LEU A 180 11.09 -18.05 8.52
CA LEU A 180 11.03 -17.24 9.74
C LEU A 180 9.59 -16.97 10.20
N SER A 181 8.69 -16.63 9.28
CA SER A 181 7.27 -16.40 9.61
C SER A 181 6.57 -17.69 10.06
N ARG A 182 6.89 -18.85 9.47
CA ARG A 182 6.39 -20.15 9.96
C ARG A 182 6.88 -20.46 11.37
N GLN A 183 8.16 -20.21 11.64
CA GLN A 183 8.72 -20.39 12.98
C GLN A 183 8.02 -19.45 13.99
N ALA A 184 7.74 -18.20 13.60
CA ALA A 184 7.00 -17.27 14.43
C ALA A 184 5.58 -17.77 14.76
N VAL A 185 4.83 -18.29 13.78
CA VAL A 185 3.50 -18.88 13.99
C VAL A 185 3.55 -20.14 14.85
N ALA A 186 4.60 -20.96 14.70
CA ALA A 186 4.78 -22.16 15.52
C ALA A 186 5.03 -21.83 17.00
N LEU A 187 5.73 -20.71 17.27
CA LEU A 187 5.99 -20.23 18.62
C LEU A 187 4.79 -19.51 19.24
N ASP A 188 4.04 -18.76 18.45
CA ASP A 188 2.86 -18.00 18.86
C ASP A 188 1.79 -18.02 17.76
N LYS A 189 0.79 -18.89 17.95
CA LYS A 189 -0.35 -19.01 17.02
C LYS A 189 -1.21 -17.75 16.96
N ALA A 190 -1.13 -16.87 17.96
CA ALA A 190 -1.87 -15.60 17.98
C ALA A 190 -1.17 -14.49 17.20
N ASN A 191 0.05 -14.73 16.68
CA ASN A 191 0.77 -13.77 15.87
C ASN A 191 0.16 -13.65 14.45
N GLN A 192 -0.88 -12.81 14.35
CA GLN A 192 -1.61 -12.56 13.11
C GLN A 192 -0.72 -12.02 12.00
N MET A 193 0.29 -11.21 12.36
CA MET A 193 1.22 -10.62 11.38
C MET A 193 2.05 -11.70 10.68
N ALA A 194 2.60 -12.65 11.44
CA ALA A 194 3.34 -13.78 10.85
C ALA A 194 2.42 -14.69 10.02
N ALA A 195 1.20 -14.95 10.48
CA ALA A 195 0.23 -15.75 9.74
C ALA A 195 -0.14 -15.12 8.39
N MET A 196 -0.37 -13.80 8.36
CA MET A 196 -0.60 -13.03 7.13
C MET A 196 0.61 -13.08 6.19
N ASP A 197 1.83 -12.95 6.72
CA ASP A 197 3.05 -13.01 5.92
C ASP A 197 3.24 -14.42 5.30
N VAL A 198 2.97 -15.50 6.04
CA VAL A 198 2.94 -16.88 5.50
C VAL A 198 1.92 -16.99 4.37
N ALA A 199 0.66 -16.58 4.61
CA ALA A 199 -0.40 -16.67 3.62
C ALA A 199 -0.07 -15.89 2.34
N LYS A 200 0.49 -14.68 2.48
CA LYS A 200 0.91 -13.82 1.37
C LYS A 200 2.01 -14.49 0.54
N ILE A 201 3.10 -14.93 1.18
CA ILE A 201 4.23 -15.53 0.45
C ILE A 201 3.78 -16.82 -0.24
N VAL A 202 3.07 -17.71 0.47
CA VAL A 202 2.53 -18.97 -0.09
C VAL A 202 1.61 -18.69 -1.28
N GLY A 203 0.73 -17.69 -1.17
CA GLY A 203 -0.15 -17.27 -2.26
C GLY A 203 0.62 -16.89 -3.52
N VAL A 204 1.69 -16.10 -3.37
CA VAL A 204 2.57 -15.71 -4.49
C VAL A 204 3.23 -16.92 -5.14
N TYR A 205 3.76 -17.87 -4.37
CA TYR A 205 4.32 -19.12 -4.93
C TYR A 205 3.30 -19.91 -5.74
N LYS A 206 2.09 -20.07 -5.21
CA LYS A 206 1.00 -20.76 -5.90
C LYS A 206 0.60 -20.05 -7.19
N GLN A 207 0.47 -18.73 -7.18
CA GLN A 207 0.16 -17.94 -8.37
C GLN A 207 1.22 -18.06 -9.46
N MET A 208 2.50 -18.20 -9.07
CA MET A 208 3.60 -18.44 -10.01
C MET A 208 3.70 -19.90 -10.50
N GLY A 209 2.83 -20.80 -10.03
CA GLY A 209 2.95 -22.24 -10.30
C GLY A 209 4.23 -22.86 -9.73
N LYS A 210 4.89 -22.21 -8.77
CA LYS A 210 6.15 -22.67 -8.19
C LYS A 210 5.88 -23.48 -6.91
N PRO A 211 6.71 -24.52 -6.64
CA PRO A 211 6.61 -25.25 -5.39
C PRO A 211 6.89 -24.30 -4.21
N VAL A 212 6.06 -24.41 -3.18
CA VAL A 212 6.22 -23.63 -1.95
C VAL A 212 7.43 -24.18 -1.19
N PRO A 213 8.45 -23.36 -0.87
CA PRO A 213 9.58 -23.78 -0.05
C PRO A 213 9.09 -24.31 1.30
N LYS A 214 9.76 -25.33 1.85
CA LYS A 214 9.43 -25.91 3.17
C LYS A 214 10.08 -25.12 4.30
#